data_AF-A0A371CP46-F1
#
_entry.id   AF-A0A371CP46-F1
#
_cell.length_a   1.000
_cell.length_b   1.000
_cell.length_c   1.000
_cell.angle_alpha   90.00
_cell.angle_beta   90.00
_cell.angle_gamma   90.00
#
_symmetry.space_group_name_H-M   'P 1'
#
loop_
_entity.id
_entity.type
_entity.pdbx_description
1 polymer ?
#
loop_
_entity_poly.entity_id
_entity_poly.type
_entity_poly.pdbx_seq_one_letter_code
_entity_poly.pdbx_strand_id
1 'polypeptide(L)'
;MSALRLATSVARRAPRNLVLGRRGYAEAADKISLSLVLPHQAIFTSADVVQVNLAAATGDMGILANHAPTIEPLRPGVVEVIEAGNASKKWFVSGGFATVHPNNKLTINAVEAAPIEAFSAEAVRANLQEALRVAAGNGSEEEKVEARIEADVYEALQHALAK
;
A
#
# COMPACT_ATOMS: atom_id res chain seq x y z
N MET A 1 -11.37 80.64 4.49
CA MET A 1 -12.35 79.54 4.42
C MET A 1 -11.59 78.27 4.03
N SER A 2 -11.36 77.41 5.02
CA SER A 2 -10.52 76.21 4.93
C SER A 2 -11.29 75.07 4.23
N ALA A 3 -10.67 74.39 3.26
CA ALA A 3 -11.27 73.24 2.58
C ALA A 3 -10.51 71.96 2.95
N LEU A 4 -11.13 71.16 3.82
CA LEU A 4 -10.69 69.83 4.22
C LEU A 4 -10.75 68.89 3.01
N ARG A 5 -9.62 68.25 2.64
CA ARG A 5 -9.61 67.12 1.70
C ARG A 5 -9.67 65.82 2.50
N LEU A 6 -10.81 65.12 2.41
CA LEU A 6 -10.95 63.74 2.92
C LEU A 6 -10.36 62.77 1.89
N ALA A 7 -9.37 61.97 2.33
CA ALA A 7 -8.88 60.82 1.59
C ALA A 7 -9.78 59.62 1.84
N THR A 8 -10.29 58.97 0.79
CA THR A 8 -10.97 57.68 0.89
C THR A 8 -10.10 56.61 0.22
N SER A 9 -9.33 55.88 1.03
CA SER A 9 -8.60 54.69 0.60
C SER A 9 -9.57 53.53 0.38
N VAL A 10 -9.80 53.14 -0.87
CA VAL A 10 -10.57 51.93 -1.21
C VAL A 10 -9.69 50.71 -0.96
N ALA A 11 -9.85 50.08 0.20
CA ALA A 11 -9.27 48.78 0.47
C ALA A 11 -10.02 47.70 -0.32
N ARG A 12 -9.43 47.23 -1.43
CA ARG A 12 -9.94 46.06 -2.16
C ARG A 12 -9.68 44.80 -1.33
N ARG A 13 -10.69 44.34 -0.60
CA ARG A 13 -10.64 43.07 0.14
C ARG A 13 -10.86 41.92 -0.85
N ALA A 14 -9.76 41.29 -1.30
CA ALA A 14 -9.85 40.07 -2.09
C ALA A 14 -10.47 38.93 -1.24
N PRO A 15 -11.39 38.11 -1.79
CA PRO A 15 -11.90 36.95 -1.07
C PRO A 15 -10.78 35.90 -0.98
N ARG A 16 -10.28 35.64 0.23
CA ARG A 16 -9.40 34.50 0.52
C ARG A 16 -10.25 33.23 0.64
N ASN A 17 -10.86 32.80 -0.46
CA ASN A 17 -11.34 31.42 -0.56
C ASN A 17 -10.14 30.55 -0.97
N LEU A 18 -9.23 30.34 -0.01
CA LEU A 18 -8.29 29.22 -0.09
C LEU A 18 -9.10 27.96 0.13
N VAL A 19 -9.65 27.41 -0.96
CA VAL A 19 -10.07 26.01 -0.97
C VAL A 19 -8.81 25.22 -0.71
N LEU A 20 -8.60 24.82 0.55
CA LEU A 20 -7.68 23.76 0.92
C LEU A 20 -8.21 22.51 0.22
N GLY A 21 -7.77 22.29 -1.00
CA GLY A 21 -8.01 21.06 -1.73
C GLY A 21 -7.39 19.93 -0.92
N ARG A 22 -8.21 19.27 -0.09
CA ARG A 22 -7.86 17.95 0.44
C ARG A 22 -7.69 17.07 -0.79
N ARG A 23 -6.49 16.50 -0.95
CA ARG A 23 -6.28 15.40 -1.90
C ARG A 23 -7.14 14.23 -1.40
N GLY A 24 -8.32 14.09 -1.97
CA GLY A 24 -9.16 12.90 -1.81
C GLY A 24 -8.73 11.83 -2.81
N TYR A 25 -9.09 10.59 -2.55
CA TYR A 25 -9.06 9.53 -3.55
C TYR A 25 -10.04 9.88 -4.68
N ALA A 26 -9.74 9.47 -5.92
CA ALA A 26 -10.66 9.66 -7.03
C ALA A 26 -11.95 8.90 -6.73
N GLU A 27 -13.10 9.58 -6.70
CA GLU A 27 -14.40 8.90 -6.69
C GLU A 27 -14.64 8.30 -8.08
N ALA A 28 -13.99 7.16 -8.35
CA ALA A 28 -14.32 6.34 -9.50
C ALA A 28 -15.61 5.58 -9.19
N ALA A 29 -16.66 5.82 -9.97
CA ALA A 29 -17.91 5.07 -9.91
C ALA A 29 -17.72 3.60 -10.31
N ASP A 30 -16.63 3.31 -11.03
CA ASP A 30 -16.31 1.98 -11.55
C ASP A 30 -15.50 1.17 -10.54
N LYS A 31 -15.94 -0.08 -10.33
CA LYS A 31 -15.32 -1.03 -9.39
C LYS A 31 -14.48 -2.05 -10.15
N ILE A 32 -13.47 -2.61 -9.51
CA ILE A 32 -12.68 -3.75 -9.99
C ILE A 32 -13.02 -4.99 -9.16
N SER A 33 -13.16 -6.15 -9.79
CA SER A 33 -13.38 -7.39 -9.03
C SER A 33 -12.04 -7.98 -8.59
N LEU A 34 -11.79 -8.00 -7.28
CA LEU A 34 -10.59 -8.53 -6.66
C LEU A 34 -10.78 -9.97 -6.20
N SER A 35 -9.83 -10.83 -6.54
CA SER A 35 -9.62 -12.12 -5.89
C SER A 35 -8.24 -12.15 -5.24
N LEU A 36 -8.17 -12.41 -3.94
CA LEU A 36 -6.92 -12.56 -3.18
C LEU A 36 -6.91 -13.96 -2.59
N VAL A 37 -6.02 -14.80 -3.10
CA VAL A 37 -6.02 -16.24 -2.86
C VAL A 37 -4.67 -16.70 -2.35
N LEU A 38 -4.72 -17.54 -1.33
CA LEU A 38 -3.61 -18.29 -0.75
C LEU A 38 -3.86 -19.79 -1.02
N PRO A 39 -2.83 -20.64 -0.98
CA PRO A 39 -3.00 -22.08 -1.15
C PRO A 39 -3.97 -22.72 -0.15
N HIS A 40 -4.03 -22.20 1.07
CA HIS A 40 -4.86 -22.73 2.16
C HIS A 40 -6.18 -21.97 2.38
N GLN A 41 -6.29 -20.73 1.89
CA GLN A 41 -7.46 -19.87 2.12
C GLN A 41 -7.64 -18.85 1.00
N ALA A 42 -8.89 -18.56 0.62
CA ALA A 42 -9.21 -17.37 -0.17
C ALA A 42 -9.67 -16.25 0.77
N ILE A 43 -8.91 -15.13 0.82
CA ILE A 43 -9.29 -13.94 1.60
C ILE A 43 -10.39 -13.17 0.87
N PHE A 44 -10.24 -13.00 -0.44
CA PHE A 44 -11.24 -12.36 -1.30
C PHE A 44 -11.60 -13.26 -2.48
N THR A 45 -12.90 -13.39 -2.73
CA THR A 45 -13.45 -14.13 -3.86
C THR A 45 -14.33 -13.21 -4.68
N SER A 46 -13.77 -12.62 -5.75
CA SER A 46 -14.49 -11.69 -6.64
C SER A 46 -15.23 -10.57 -5.91
N ALA A 47 -14.53 -9.92 -4.96
CA ALA A 47 -15.07 -8.78 -4.23
C ALA A 47 -14.95 -7.50 -5.05
N ASP A 48 -16.01 -6.69 -5.09
CA ASP A 48 -15.98 -5.40 -5.78
C ASP A 48 -15.28 -4.36 -4.92
N VAL A 49 -14.15 -3.87 -5.39
CA VAL A 49 -13.30 -2.89 -4.70
C VAL A 49 -13.06 -1.68 -5.59
N VAL A 50 -12.72 -0.54 -5.00
CA VAL A 50 -12.49 0.71 -5.75
C VAL A 50 -11.04 0.77 -6.23
N GLN A 51 -10.12 0.43 -5.33
CA GLN A 51 -8.69 0.51 -5.58
C GLN A 51 -7.94 -0.56 -4.77
N VAL A 52 -6.89 -1.10 -5.36
CA VAL A 52 -5.97 -2.04 -4.70
C VAL A 52 -4.54 -1.52 -4.86
N ASN A 53 -3.89 -1.22 -3.74
CA ASN A 53 -2.48 -0.86 -3.71
C ASN A 53 -1.66 -2.11 -3.39
N LEU A 54 -0.62 -2.35 -4.16
CA LEU A 54 0.24 -3.53 -4.04
C LEU A 54 1.72 -3.17 -4.16
N ALA A 55 2.55 -3.95 -3.46
CA ALA A 55 4.00 -3.87 -3.52
C ALA A 55 4.52 -4.81 -4.62
N ALA A 56 4.68 -4.28 -5.83
CA ALA A 56 5.28 -5.01 -6.94
C ALA A 56 6.81 -4.99 -6.86
N ALA A 57 7.47 -5.91 -7.55
CA ALA A 57 8.93 -5.95 -7.62
C ALA A 57 9.50 -4.69 -8.28
N THR A 58 8.81 -4.16 -9.29
CA THR A 58 9.20 -2.93 -10.00
C THR A 58 8.90 -1.63 -9.23
N GLY A 59 8.03 -1.67 -8.21
CA GLY A 59 7.62 -0.50 -7.44
C GLY A 59 6.27 -0.67 -6.77
N ASP A 60 5.80 0.36 -6.08
CA ASP A 60 4.43 0.34 -5.52
C ASP A 60 3.44 0.76 -6.61
N MET A 61 2.36 -0.01 -6.78
CA MET A 61 1.35 0.24 -7.80
C MET A 61 -0.05 0.30 -7.18
N GLY A 62 -0.85 1.24 -7.65
CA GLY A 62 -2.28 1.35 -7.35
C GLY A 62 -3.09 0.93 -8.57
N ILE A 63 -3.86 -0.15 -8.45
CA ILE A 63 -4.71 -0.68 -9.50
C ILE A 63 -6.14 -0.19 -9.25
N LEU A 64 -6.70 0.48 -10.25
CA LEU A 64 -8.10 0.93 -10.29
C LEU A 64 -8.86 0.18 -11.39
N ALA A 65 -10.15 0.48 -11.51
CA ALA A 65 -10.98 -0.03 -12.59
C ALA A 65 -10.36 0.28 -13.97
N ASN A 66 -10.46 -0.67 -14.89
CA ASN A 66 -9.96 -0.58 -16.27
C ASN A 66 -8.43 -0.35 -16.40
N HIS A 67 -7.64 -0.82 -15.42
CA HIS A 67 -6.19 -0.83 -15.52
C HIS A 67 -5.69 -1.69 -16.69
N ALA A 68 -4.53 -1.35 -17.26
CA ALA A 68 -3.91 -2.13 -18.33
C ALA A 68 -3.64 -3.58 -17.87
N PRO A 69 -3.90 -4.59 -18.72
CA PRO A 69 -3.59 -5.98 -18.40
C PRO A 69 -2.08 -6.16 -18.18
N THR A 70 -1.70 -6.72 -17.04
CA THR A 70 -0.29 -6.84 -16.63
C THR A 70 -0.15 -8.00 -15.67
N ILE A 71 0.99 -8.67 -15.71
CA ILE A 71 1.39 -9.70 -14.75
C ILE A 71 2.65 -9.17 -14.08
N GLU A 72 2.64 -9.09 -12.75
CA GLU A 72 3.74 -8.53 -11.99
C GLU A 72 4.04 -9.40 -10.76
N PRO A 73 5.31 -9.75 -10.49
CA PRO A 73 5.70 -10.38 -9.25
C PRO A 73 5.57 -9.43 -8.07
N LEU A 74 5.15 -9.96 -6.93
CA LEU A 74 5.00 -9.22 -5.68
C LEU A 74 6.24 -9.42 -4.81
N ARG A 75 6.73 -8.32 -4.23
CA ARG A 75 7.74 -8.36 -3.18
C ARG A 75 7.08 -8.45 -1.80
N PRO A 76 7.81 -8.88 -0.75
CA PRO A 76 7.30 -8.83 0.61
C PRO A 76 6.85 -7.41 0.96
N GLY A 77 5.60 -7.25 1.38
CA GLY A 77 5.04 -5.90 1.59
C GLY A 77 3.56 -5.87 1.88
N VAL A 78 3.01 -4.66 1.94
CA VAL A 78 1.60 -4.44 2.26
C VAL A 78 0.77 -4.36 0.99
N VAL A 79 -0.31 -5.13 0.97
CA VAL A 79 -1.42 -4.97 0.03
C VAL A 79 -2.56 -4.28 0.77
N GLU A 80 -2.98 -3.14 0.25
CA GLU A 80 -4.10 -2.36 0.78
C GLU A 80 -5.26 -2.41 -0.21
N VAL A 81 -6.43 -2.82 0.29
CA VAL A 81 -7.66 -2.88 -0.47
C VAL A 81 -8.59 -1.79 0.04
N ILE A 82 -9.05 -0.94 -0.87
CA ILE A 82 -9.98 0.14 -0.60
C ILE A 82 -11.36 -0.28 -1.12
N GLU A 83 -12.28 -0.53 -0.19
CA GLU A 83 -13.67 -0.88 -0.47
C GLU A 83 -14.55 0.38 -0.66
N ALA A 84 -15.76 0.17 -1.18
CA ALA A 84 -16.74 1.25 -1.32
C ALA A 84 -17.05 1.88 0.05
N GLY A 85 -16.98 3.21 0.14
CA GLY A 85 -17.14 3.94 1.41
C GLY A 85 -15.81 4.26 2.13
N ASN A 86 -14.68 4.16 1.43
CA ASN A 86 -13.35 4.54 1.93
C ASN A 86 -12.88 3.72 3.14
N ALA A 87 -13.37 2.49 3.27
CA ALA A 87 -12.85 1.52 4.23
C ALA A 87 -11.60 0.86 3.63
N SER A 88 -10.43 1.12 4.25
CA SER A 88 -9.16 0.52 3.88
C SER A 88 -8.87 -0.69 4.76
N LYS A 89 -8.59 -1.84 4.14
CA LYS A 89 -8.09 -3.02 4.84
C LYS A 89 -6.69 -3.33 4.31
N LYS A 90 -5.77 -3.68 5.22
CA LYS A 90 -4.36 -3.90 4.90
C LYS A 90 -3.95 -5.32 5.28
N TRP A 91 -3.28 -6.00 4.36
CA TRP A 91 -2.66 -7.30 4.59
C TRP A 91 -1.17 -7.21 4.29
N PHE A 92 -0.36 -7.84 5.12
CA PHE A 92 1.01 -8.13 4.77
C PHE A 92 1.05 -9.40 3.93
N VAL A 93 1.76 -9.35 2.80
CA VAL A 93 1.92 -10.45 1.86
C VAL A 93 3.40 -10.83 1.80
N SER A 94 3.71 -12.11 1.93
CA SER A 94 5.09 -12.60 1.87
C SER A 94 5.69 -12.50 0.47
N GLY A 95 4.87 -12.72 -0.56
CA GLY A 95 5.25 -12.66 -1.97
C GLY A 95 4.23 -13.39 -2.84
N GLY A 96 4.40 -13.32 -4.16
CA GLY A 96 3.51 -13.97 -5.10
C GLY A 96 3.40 -13.25 -6.44
N PHE A 97 2.22 -13.30 -7.05
CA PHE A 97 1.96 -12.67 -8.35
C PHE A 97 0.61 -11.93 -8.34
N ALA A 98 0.60 -10.74 -8.92
CA ALA A 98 -0.62 -10.02 -9.26
C ALA A 98 -0.85 -10.08 -10.77
N THR A 99 -2.04 -10.53 -11.17
CA THR A 99 -2.46 -10.61 -12.57
C THR A 99 -3.69 -9.74 -12.79
N VAL A 100 -3.50 -8.68 -13.56
CA VAL A 100 -4.57 -7.80 -14.05
C VAL A 100 -5.08 -8.37 -15.36
N HIS A 101 -6.36 -8.77 -15.36
CA HIS A 101 -7.00 -9.31 -16.54
C HIS A 101 -7.70 -8.19 -17.36
N PRO A 102 -7.85 -8.36 -18.69
CA PRO A 102 -8.55 -7.39 -19.55
C PRO A 102 -10.02 -7.15 -19.23
N ASN A 103 -10.66 -8.04 -18.48
CA ASN A 103 -12.08 -7.99 -18.12
C ASN A 103 -12.33 -7.29 -16.76
N ASN A 104 -11.47 -6.34 -16.39
CA ASN A 104 -11.57 -5.59 -15.13
C ASN A 104 -11.58 -6.51 -13.89
N LYS A 105 -10.77 -7.58 -13.95
CA LYS A 105 -10.54 -8.50 -12.85
C LYS A 105 -9.09 -8.44 -12.40
N LEU A 106 -8.88 -8.40 -11.09
CA LEU A 106 -7.57 -8.50 -10.48
C LEU A 106 -7.51 -9.78 -9.67
N THR A 107 -6.53 -10.63 -9.98
CA THR A 107 -6.25 -11.83 -9.19
C THR A 107 -4.87 -11.67 -8.55
N ILE A 108 -4.81 -11.79 -7.23
CA ILE A 108 -3.58 -11.78 -6.45
C ILE A 108 -3.41 -13.17 -5.85
N ASN A 109 -2.35 -13.84 -6.26
CA ASN A 109 -1.96 -15.13 -5.71
C ASN A 109 -0.75 -14.91 -4.80
N ALA A 110 -0.93 -15.13 -3.51
CA ALA A 110 0.12 -14.98 -2.50
C ALA A 110 0.44 -16.34 -1.86
N VAL A 111 1.67 -16.53 -1.41
CA VAL A 111 2.03 -17.74 -0.63
C VAL A 111 1.43 -17.65 0.76
N GLU A 112 1.73 -16.56 1.46
CA GLU A 112 1.17 -16.25 2.77
C GLU A 112 0.72 -14.79 2.82
N ALA A 113 -0.41 -14.56 3.50
CA ALA A 113 -0.93 -13.22 3.74
C ALA A 113 -1.65 -13.18 5.10
N ALA A 114 -1.34 -12.16 5.89
CA ALA A 114 -1.91 -11.97 7.21
C ALA A 114 -2.28 -10.50 7.46
N PRO A 115 -3.31 -10.21 8.26
CA PRO A 115 -3.65 -8.84 8.62
C PRO A 115 -2.51 -8.22 9.44
N ILE A 116 -2.26 -6.93 9.24
CA ILE A 116 -1.15 -6.21 9.92
C ILE A 116 -1.30 -6.25 11.45
N GLU A 117 -2.54 -6.27 11.93
CA GLU A 117 -2.87 -6.32 13.36
C GLU A 117 -2.44 -7.62 14.06
N ALA A 118 -2.21 -8.69 13.32
CA ALA A 118 -1.76 -9.97 13.88
C ALA A 118 -0.27 -9.99 14.23
N PHE A 119 0.50 -8.97 13.82
CA PHE A 119 1.95 -8.93 14.02
C PHE A 119 2.34 -8.12 15.25
N SER A 120 3.23 -8.68 16.08
CA SER A 120 3.85 -7.97 17.20
C SER A 120 5.15 -7.30 16.76
N ALA A 121 5.24 -5.97 16.92
CA ALA A 121 6.45 -5.21 16.58
C ALA A 121 7.70 -5.66 17.36
N GLU A 122 7.53 -6.22 18.56
CA GLU A 122 8.64 -6.72 19.37
C GLU A 122 9.20 -8.02 18.81
N ALA A 123 8.33 -8.96 18.46
CA ALA A 123 8.72 -10.24 17.86
C ALA A 123 9.44 -10.03 16.52
N VAL A 124 8.95 -9.10 15.70
CA VAL A 124 9.53 -8.78 14.40
C VAL A 124 10.94 -8.21 14.53
N ARG A 125 11.16 -7.31 15.50
CA ARG A 125 12.52 -6.77 15.76
C ARG A 125 13.47 -7.83 16.30
N ALA A 126 13.00 -8.71 17.17
CA ALA A 126 13.81 -9.81 17.70
C ALA A 126 14.23 -10.77 16.58
N ASN A 127 13.28 -11.17 15.73
CA ASN A 127 13.55 -12.08 14.61
C ASN A 127 14.44 -11.43 13.54
N LEU A 128 14.27 -10.12 13.27
CA LEU A 128 15.16 -9.39 12.37
C LEU A 128 16.61 -9.40 12.86
N GLN A 129 16.83 -9.15 14.16
CA GLN A 129 18.18 -9.18 14.74
C GLN A 129 18.81 -10.57 14.65
N GLU A 130 18.02 -11.61 14.84
CA GLU A 130 18.47 -12.99 14.70
C GLU A 130 18.83 -13.32 13.25
N ALA A 131 17.97 -12.98 12.29
CA ALA A 131 18.25 -13.17 10.86
C ALA A 131 19.51 -12.43 10.42
N LEU A 132 19.72 -11.19 10.88
CA LEU A 132 20.94 -10.42 10.60
C LEU A 132 22.19 -11.04 11.25
N ARG A 133 22.05 -11.61 12.45
CA ARG A 133 23.15 -12.32 13.13
C ARG A 133 23.58 -13.56 12.36
N VAL A 134 22.63 -14.34 11.86
CA VAL A 134 22.90 -15.53 11.04
C VAL A 134 23.49 -15.14 9.69
N ALA A 135 22.96 -14.11 9.04
CA ALA A 135 23.47 -13.60 7.77
C ALA A 135 24.91 -13.05 7.87
N ALA A 136 25.30 -12.51 9.03
CA ALA A 136 26.66 -12.05 9.32
C ALA A 136 27.60 -13.17 9.85
N GLY A 137 27.06 -14.37 10.07
CA GLY A 137 27.81 -15.51 10.56
C GLY A 137 28.76 -16.12 9.52
N ASN A 138 29.46 -17.17 9.92
CA ASN A 138 30.40 -17.91 9.09
C ASN A 138 29.83 -19.26 8.59
N GLY A 139 28.51 -19.36 8.46
CA GLY A 139 27.81 -20.56 7.95
C GLY A 139 28.07 -20.85 6.47
N SER A 140 27.34 -21.82 5.92
CA SER A 140 27.35 -22.10 4.49
C SER A 140 26.83 -20.90 3.69
N GLU A 141 27.19 -20.80 2.41
CA GLU A 141 26.72 -19.67 1.58
C GLU A 141 25.20 -19.72 1.40
N GLU A 142 24.62 -20.92 1.36
CA GLU A 142 23.19 -21.16 1.32
C GLU A 142 22.47 -20.60 2.56
N GLU A 143 22.97 -20.90 3.76
CA GLU A 143 22.41 -20.39 5.02
C GLU A 143 22.48 -18.85 5.10
N LYS A 144 23.56 -18.25 4.59
CA LYS A 144 23.71 -16.79 4.56
C LYS A 144 22.69 -16.14 3.62
N VAL A 145 22.44 -16.76 2.47
CA VAL A 145 21.46 -16.25 1.49
C VAL A 145 20.04 -16.41 2.03
N GLU A 146 19.71 -17.54 2.65
CA GLU A 146 18.40 -17.74 3.28
C GLU A 146 18.15 -16.74 4.40
N ALA A 147 19.14 -16.54 5.28
CA ALA A 147 19.06 -15.54 6.35
C ALA A 147 18.95 -14.11 5.81
N ARG A 148 19.57 -13.81 4.65
CA ARG A 148 19.40 -12.52 3.97
C ARG A 148 17.97 -12.32 3.49
N ILE A 149 17.39 -13.32 2.82
CA ILE A 149 15.99 -13.26 2.35
C ILE A 149 15.04 -13.10 3.54
N GLU A 150 15.28 -13.83 4.63
CA GLU A 150 14.50 -13.70 5.87
C GLU A 150 14.61 -12.28 6.47
N ALA A 151 15.82 -11.72 6.52
CA ALA A 151 16.03 -10.35 6.97
C ALA A 151 15.26 -9.34 6.09
N ASP A 152 15.29 -9.49 4.77
CA ASP A 152 14.58 -8.60 3.84
C ASP A 152 13.05 -8.62 4.08
N VAL A 153 12.48 -9.79 4.38
CA VAL A 153 11.06 -9.93 4.74
C VAL A 153 10.75 -9.22 6.06
N TYR A 154 11.56 -9.41 7.09
CA TYR A 154 11.33 -8.74 8.39
C TYR A 154 11.55 -7.23 8.32
N GLU A 155 12.49 -6.74 7.51
CA GLU A 155 12.66 -5.30 7.26
C GLU A 155 11.40 -4.71 6.60
N ALA A 156 10.86 -5.39 5.58
CA ALA A 156 9.62 -4.99 4.94
C ALA A 156 8.45 -4.97 5.93
N LEU A 157 8.38 -5.93 6.84
CA LEU A 157 7.33 -6.02 7.85
C LEU A 157 7.48 -4.98 8.96
N GLN A 158 8.70 -4.67 9.38
CA GLN A 158 8.98 -3.56 10.29
C GLN A 158 8.54 -2.22 9.67
N HIS A 159 8.84 -2.01 8.39
CA HIS A 159 8.40 -0.81 7.67
C HIS A 159 6.87 -0.75 7.51
N ALA A 160 6.22 -1.90 7.30
CA ALA A 160 4.76 -2.01 7.25
C ALA A 160 4.09 -1.62 8.58
N LEU A 161 4.64 -2.06 9.72
CA LEU A 161 4.11 -1.75 11.05
C LEU A 161 4.28 -0.27 11.45
N ALA A 162 5.22 0.44 10.83
CA ALA A 162 5.45 1.85 11.10
C ALA A 162 4.47 2.80 10.37
N LYS A 163 3.63 2.28 9.45
CA LYS A 163 2.75 3.05 8.55
C LYS A 163 1.25 2.85 8.82
#